data_AF-A0A0F9IQE9-F1
#
_entry.id   AF-A0A0F9IQE9-F1
#
_cell.length_a   1.000
_cell.length_b   1.000
_cell.length_c   1.000
_cell.angle_alpha   90.00
_cell.angle_beta   90.00
_cell.angle_gamma   90.00
#
_symmetry.space_group_name_H-M   'P 1'
#
loop_
_entity.id
_entity.type
_entity.pdbx_description
1 polymer ?
#
loop_
_entity_poly.entity_id
_entity_poly.type
_entity_poly.pdbx_seq_one_letter_code
_entity_poly.pdbx_strand_id
1 'polypeptide(L)'
;MNTSDRIYLPRRRVYPSRVGDVPRDGLSMWHDYTQNRGATAQDLSGIGNDGNDNAGTIAGTPKLPLFDGADDAITVANHASLQFGTGDFAIHVWTEAPSSGTIRTLVSKDDRGFADKWAFYLEGASGGMVVFENETTTFTSTTPIDNTGRYLCSVIRKDSVLNIYVNARLESSAADIDDYSGADDLLIGSQAGDVELFIGFLYQVYIYKKTFLNFQDAEQDMN
;
A
#
# COMPACT_ATOMS: atom_id res chain seq x y z
N MET A 1 -30.25 3.28 44.57
CA MET A 1 -29.70 4.64 44.40
C MET A 1 -28.36 4.51 43.71
N ASN A 2 -28.17 5.38 42.73
CA ASN A 2 -27.21 5.33 41.64
C ASN A 2 -25.80 5.76 42.08
N THR A 3 -24.76 5.04 41.68
CA THR A 3 -23.46 5.66 41.34
C THR A 3 -22.94 4.95 40.09
N SER A 4 -23.11 5.63 38.98
CA SER A 4 -22.65 5.25 37.65
C SER A 4 -21.13 5.44 37.55
N ASP A 5 -20.38 4.35 37.54
CA ASP A 5 -19.00 4.33 37.04
C ASP A 5 -19.04 4.46 35.52
N ARG A 6 -18.87 5.70 35.04
CA ARG A 6 -18.52 5.96 33.64
C ARG A 6 -17.06 5.59 33.45
N ILE A 7 -16.81 4.35 33.03
CA ILE A 7 -15.51 3.95 32.48
C ILE A 7 -15.33 4.73 31.18
N TYR A 8 -14.49 5.77 31.23
CA TYR A 8 -13.93 6.39 30.04
C TYR A 8 -13.01 5.36 29.38
N LEU A 9 -13.48 4.69 28.33
CA LEU A 9 -12.58 3.99 27.43
C LEU A 9 -11.82 5.06 26.63
N PRO A 10 -10.47 5.10 26.69
CA PRO A 10 -9.72 6.02 25.87
C PRO A 10 -10.01 5.69 24.40
N ARG A 11 -10.34 6.72 23.60
CA ARG A 11 -10.32 6.62 22.13
C ARG A 11 -8.87 6.40 21.69
N ARG A 12 -8.41 5.15 21.74
CA ARG A 12 -7.05 4.79 21.31
C ARG A 12 -7.04 4.76 19.79
N ARG A 13 -6.07 5.49 19.24
CA ARG A 13 -5.98 5.93 17.85
C ARG A 13 -5.30 4.80 17.07
N VAL A 14 -5.97 4.23 16.07
CA VAL A 14 -5.53 3.06 15.28
C VAL A 14 -4.43 3.42 14.25
N TYR A 15 -3.49 4.30 14.60
CA TYR A 15 -2.44 4.73 13.67
C TYR A 15 -1.07 4.58 14.33
N PRO A 16 -0.10 3.88 13.71
CA PRO A 16 1.30 4.19 13.94
C PRO A 16 1.51 5.61 13.40
N SER A 17 1.44 6.58 14.31
CA SER A 17 1.50 8.01 13.99
C SER A 17 2.88 8.59 14.29
N ARG A 18 3.82 7.74 14.69
CA ARG A 18 5.19 8.11 15.01
C ARG A 18 6.17 7.12 14.40
N VAL A 19 7.31 7.68 14.00
CA VAL A 19 8.51 7.03 13.46
C VAL A 19 9.06 5.85 14.28
N GLY A 20 8.61 5.67 15.53
CA GLY A 20 8.99 4.58 16.41
C GLY A 20 8.04 3.38 16.44
N ASP A 21 6.83 3.50 15.90
CA ASP A 21 5.80 2.45 15.96
C ASP A 21 5.81 1.56 14.69
N VAL A 22 6.59 1.95 13.68
CA VAL A 22 6.74 1.21 12.42
C VAL A 22 7.86 0.18 12.59
N PRO A 23 7.58 -1.12 12.41
CA PRO A 23 8.63 -2.14 12.42
C PRO A 23 9.69 -1.84 11.36
N ARG A 24 10.97 -1.88 11.73
CA ARG A 24 12.08 -1.42 10.85
C ARG A 24 12.86 -2.53 10.18
N ASP A 25 12.84 -3.72 10.75
CA ASP A 25 13.55 -4.85 10.18
C ASP A 25 12.96 -5.19 8.80
N GLY A 26 13.80 -5.31 7.78
CA GLY A 26 13.34 -5.52 6.40
C GLY A 26 12.58 -4.36 5.74
N LEU A 27 12.37 -3.21 6.42
CA LEU A 27 11.71 -2.04 5.83
C LEU A 27 12.56 -1.46 4.70
N SER A 28 11.99 -1.46 3.49
CA SER A 28 12.65 -0.97 2.27
C SER A 28 12.17 0.42 1.86
N MET A 29 10.93 0.79 2.20
CA MET A 29 10.36 2.08 1.84
C MET A 29 9.23 2.44 2.80
N TRP A 30 9.21 3.69 3.23
CA TRP A 30 8.08 4.24 3.98
C TRP A 30 7.75 5.66 3.53
N HIS A 31 6.64 5.80 2.81
CA HIS A 31 6.10 7.11 2.45
C HIS A 31 4.90 7.42 3.36
N ASP A 32 4.96 8.52 4.12
CA ASP A 32 3.84 9.04 4.92
C ASP A 32 3.43 10.44 4.44
N TYR A 33 2.36 10.46 3.65
CA TYR A 33 1.83 11.69 3.07
C TYR A 33 1.07 12.54 4.10
N THR A 34 0.73 11.98 5.28
CA THR A 34 0.05 12.74 6.35
C THR A 34 1.00 13.70 7.08
N GLN A 35 2.30 13.43 7.01
CA GLN A 35 3.36 14.20 7.68
C GLN A 35 4.13 15.11 6.71
N ASN A 36 4.25 14.72 5.43
CA ASN A 36 4.97 15.47 4.41
C ASN A 36 4.04 16.39 3.59
N ARG A 37 3.78 17.59 4.12
CA ARG A 37 2.77 18.53 3.62
C ARG A 37 3.20 19.47 2.49
N GLY A 38 4.20 19.14 1.66
CA GLY A 38 4.50 20.09 0.57
C GLY A 38 5.74 19.95 -0.32
N ALA A 39 6.50 18.85 -0.33
CA ALA A 39 7.45 18.57 -1.42
C ALA A 39 8.08 17.19 -1.20
N THR A 40 8.17 16.41 -2.28
CA THR A 40 8.81 15.09 -2.41
C THR A 40 8.19 13.99 -1.55
N ALA A 41 7.86 12.87 -2.20
CA ALA A 41 7.48 11.63 -1.53
C ALA A 41 8.72 11.04 -0.84
N GLN A 42 9.11 11.65 0.27
CA GLN A 42 10.32 11.30 1.00
C GLN A 42 10.18 9.92 1.63
N ASP A 43 11.23 9.11 1.51
CA ASP A 43 11.37 7.83 2.16
C ASP A 43 11.86 7.99 3.61
N LEU A 44 10.97 7.66 4.54
CA LEU A 44 11.22 7.69 5.98
C LEU A 44 11.85 6.40 6.52
N SER A 45 12.08 5.39 5.67
CA SER A 45 12.75 4.14 6.07
C SER A 45 14.24 4.35 6.38
N GLY A 46 14.85 5.36 5.75
CA GLY A 46 16.30 5.61 5.79
C GLY A 46 17.10 4.90 4.70
N ILE A 47 16.43 4.20 3.77
CA ILE A 47 17.07 3.54 2.62
C ILE A 47 17.31 4.51 1.46
N GLY A 48 16.51 5.57 1.35
CA GLY A 48 16.65 6.60 0.31
C GLY A 48 15.87 6.29 -0.96
N ASN A 49 14.80 5.52 -0.86
CA ASN A 49 13.86 5.25 -1.94
C ASN A 49 12.87 6.43 -2.10
N ASP A 50 13.39 7.66 -2.18
CA ASP A 50 12.58 8.86 -2.35
C ASP A 50 11.86 8.84 -3.70
N GLY A 51 10.59 9.26 -3.71
CA GLY A 51 9.80 9.42 -4.93
C GLY A 51 9.97 10.82 -5.54
N ASN A 52 10.16 10.83 -6.86
CA ASN A 52 9.99 12.03 -7.67
C ASN A 52 8.49 12.27 -7.88
N ASP A 53 8.06 13.48 -7.51
CA ASP A 53 6.65 13.80 -7.34
C ASP A 53 6.11 14.49 -8.61
N ASN A 54 5.06 13.90 -9.21
CA ASN A 54 4.13 14.62 -10.08
C ASN A 54 2.70 14.58 -9.51
N ALA A 55 2.52 14.25 -8.22
CA ALA A 55 1.22 14.28 -7.58
C ALA A 55 0.80 15.74 -7.36
N GLY A 56 -0.23 16.15 -8.08
CA GLY A 56 -0.72 17.51 -8.21
C GLY A 56 -1.30 18.12 -6.94
N THR A 57 -2.61 18.36 -6.93
CA THR A 57 -3.22 19.27 -5.95
C THR A 57 -3.21 18.68 -4.54
N ILE A 58 -2.62 19.40 -3.58
CA ILE A 58 -2.71 19.05 -2.15
C ILE A 58 -4.10 19.45 -1.61
N ALA A 59 -4.92 18.48 -1.18
CA ALA A 59 -6.31 18.69 -0.72
C ALA A 59 -6.64 17.94 0.59
N GLY A 60 -7.80 18.23 1.18
CA GLY A 60 -8.31 17.56 2.39
C GLY A 60 -7.80 18.09 3.73
N THR A 61 -8.24 17.45 4.82
CA THR A 61 -7.79 17.70 6.21
C THR A 61 -7.45 16.38 6.91
N PRO A 62 -6.17 16.06 7.16
CA PRO A 62 -4.96 16.83 6.80
C PRO A 62 -4.80 16.98 5.27
N LYS A 63 -4.01 17.96 4.87
CA LYS A 63 -3.62 18.21 3.48
C LYS A 63 -2.79 17.03 2.96
N LEU A 64 -3.30 16.30 1.99
CA LEU A 64 -2.71 15.11 1.38
C LEU A 64 -2.61 15.31 -0.14
N PRO A 65 -1.66 14.63 -0.83
CA PRO A 65 -1.73 14.46 -2.27
C PRO A 65 -3.08 13.85 -2.64
N LEU A 66 -3.86 14.58 -3.43
CA LEU A 66 -5.06 14.06 -4.07
C LEU A 66 -4.65 13.60 -5.46
N PHE A 67 -4.85 12.32 -5.74
CA PHE A 67 -4.71 11.78 -7.09
C PHE A 67 -6.04 11.97 -7.83
N ASP A 68 -6.02 12.63 -8.98
CA ASP A 68 -7.20 12.98 -9.75
C ASP A 68 -7.54 12.00 -10.89
N GLY A 69 -6.64 11.06 -11.16
CA GLY A 69 -6.77 10.04 -12.20
C GLY A 69 -6.45 10.48 -13.62
N ALA A 70 -5.75 11.61 -13.78
CA ALA A 70 -5.40 12.18 -15.09
C ALA A 70 -3.90 12.24 -15.35
N ASP A 71 -3.07 12.70 -14.41
CA ASP A 71 -1.60 12.79 -14.56
C ASP A 71 -0.81 12.67 -13.24
N ASP A 72 -1.50 12.39 -12.13
CA ASP A 72 -0.88 12.26 -10.82
C ASP A 72 -0.23 10.88 -10.63
N ALA A 73 1.08 10.86 -10.47
CA ALA A 73 1.86 9.68 -10.14
C ALA A 73 3.13 10.05 -9.37
N ILE A 74 3.67 9.09 -8.63
CA ILE A 74 4.98 9.19 -7.98
C ILE A 74 5.86 8.08 -8.52
N THR A 75 7.05 8.45 -9.00
CA THR A 75 8.05 7.50 -9.48
C THR A 75 9.17 7.40 -8.46
N VAL A 76 9.41 6.19 -7.96
CA VAL A 76 10.55 5.85 -7.11
C VAL A 76 11.54 5.09 -7.97
N ALA A 77 12.75 5.62 -8.08
CA ALA A 77 13.80 5.01 -8.90
C ALA A 77 14.08 3.57 -8.45
N ASN A 78 14.39 2.69 -9.40
CA ASN A 78 14.71 1.30 -9.09
C ASN A 78 15.85 1.19 -8.06
N HIS A 79 15.68 0.27 -7.12
CA HIS A 79 16.66 -0.01 -6.08
C HIS A 79 16.61 -1.49 -5.69
N ALA A 80 17.76 -2.07 -5.32
CA ALA A 80 17.86 -3.49 -4.95
C ALA A 80 17.00 -3.88 -3.74
N SER A 81 16.62 -2.93 -2.88
CA SER A 81 15.69 -3.18 -1.76
C SER A 81 14.23 -3.33 -2.20
N LEU A 82 13.90 -3.01 -3.46
CA LEU A 82 12.57 -3.14 -4.08
C LEU A 82 12.48 -4.32 -5.06
N GLN A 83 13.54 -5.11 -5.18
CA GLN A 83 13.60 -6.33 -6.00
C GLN A 83 13.46 -7.54 -5.07
N PHE A 84 12.25 -8.03 -4.84
CA PHE A 84 12.01 -9.04 -3.79
C PHE A 84 12.58 -10.42 -4.12
N GLY A 85 12.83 -10.69 -5.40
CA GLY A 85 13.27 -12.00 -5.87
C GLY A 85 12.23 -13.07 -5.57
N THR A 86 12.66 -14.29 -5.25
CA THR A 86 11.78 -15.37 -4.77
C THR A 86 11.55 -15.35 -3.24
N GLY A 87 12.08 -14.34 -2.55
CA GLY A 87 12.01 -14.23 -1.10
C GLY A 87 10.67 -13.71 -0.60
N ASP A 88 10.59 -13.58 0.72
CA ASP A 88 9.44 -12.98 1.38
C ASP A 88 9.42 -11.45 1.22
N PHE A 89 8.22 -10.88 1.13
CA PHE A 89 8.01 -9.44 1.12
C PHE A 89 6.63 -9.07 1.65
N ALA A 90 6.46 -7.79 1.99
CA ALA A 90 5.15 -7.23 2.31
C ALA A 90 5.00 -5.82 1.73
N ILE A 91 3.80 -5.51 1.24
CA ILE A 91 3.40 -4.18 0.76
C ILE A 91 2.12 -3.80 1.48
N HIS A 92 2.09 -2.60 2.06
CA HIS A 92 0.93 -2.07 2.76
C HIS A 92 0.59 -0.69 2.24
N VAL A 93 -0.69 -0.47 1.96
CA VAL A 93 -1.21 0.80 1.47
C VAL A 93 -2.43 1.19 2.29
N TRP A 94 -2.38 2.36 2.91
CA TRP A 94 -3.57 3.00 3.45
C TRP A 94 -4.20 3.88 2.38
N THR A 95 -5.46 3.59 2.01
CA THR A 95 -6.13 4.24 0.88
C THR A 95 -7.61 4.53 1.14
N GLU A 96 -8.15 5.49 0.39
CA GLU A 96 -9.57 5.79 0.26
C GLU A 96 -9.81 6.22 -1.19
N ALA A 97 -10.69 5.54 -1.91
CA ALA A 97 -10.85 5.71 -3.34
C ALA A 97 -12.31 5.51 -3.75
N PRO A 98 -12.89 6.36 -4.62
CA PRO A 98 -14.20 6.08 -5.19
C PRO A 98 -14.12 4.88 -6.14
N SER A 99 -15.22 4.11 -6.23
CA SER A 99 -15.38 3.14 -7.32
C SER A 99 -15.49 3.90 -8.65
N SER A 100 -14.66 3.54 -9.63
CA SER A 100 -14.56 4.25 -10.92
C SER A 100 -14.93 3.38 -12.13
N GLY A 101 -15.31 2.11 -11.94
CA GLY A 101 -15.62 1.19 -13.05
C GLY A 101 -14.44 0.83 -13.95
N THR A 102 -13.22 1.25 -13.59
CA THR A 102 -11.96 1.01 -14.31
C THR A 102 -10.88 0.66 -13.29
N ILE A 103 -9.78 0.01 -13.74
CA ILE A 103 -8.65 -0.28 -12.87
C ILE A 103 -8.01 1.02 -12.36
N ARG A 104 -7.60 1.01 -11.08
CA ARG A 104 -6.91 2.14 -10.40
C ARG A 104 -5.73 1.62 -9.59
N THR A 105 -4.52 1.99 -10.00
CA THR A 105 -3.28 1.42 -9.44
C THR A 105 -2.91 2.05 -8.12
N LEU A 106 -2.66 1.23 -7.10
CA LEU A 106 -2.13 1.72 -5.83
C LEU A 106 -0.60 1.85 -5.92
N VAL A 107 0.05 0.75 -6.27
CA VAL A 107 1.51 0.66 -6.45
C VAL A 107 1.80 -0.38 -7.53
N SER A 108 2.77 -0.14 -8.40
CA SER A 108 3.26 -1.17 -9.32
C SER A 108 4.76 -1.11 -9.51
N LYS A 109 5.29 -2.18 -10.09
CA LYS A 109 6.66 -2.29 -10.58
C LYS A 109 6.58 -3.09 -11.88
N ASP A 110 6.17 -2.40 -12.95
CA ASP A 110 5.90 -2.96 -14.27
C ASP A 110 6.44 -2.07 -15.41
N ASP A 111 6.46 -2.60 -16.63
CA ASP A 111 6.77 -1.89 -17.88
C ASP A 111 5.85 -2.28 -19.06
N ARG A 112 4.72 -2.94 -18.78
CA ARG A 112 3.77 -3.61 -19.71
C ARG A 112 4.10 -5.06 -20.12
N GLY A 113 5.18 -5.65 -19.58
CA GLY A 113 5.34 -7.10 -19.46
C GLY A 113 5.22 -7.54 -17.99
N PHE A 114 4.79 -8.78 -17.72
CA PHE A 114 4.67 -9.30 -16.35
C PHE A 114 5.79 -10.23 -15.90
N ALA A 115 6.76 -10.54 -16.77
CA ALA A 115 7.95 -11.27 -16.33
C ALA A 115 8.61 -10.49 -15.20
N ASP A 116 8.88 -11.17 -14.08
CA ASP A 116 9.47 -10.66 -12.84
C ASP A 116 8.90 -9.35 -12.24
N LYS A 117 7.69 -8.99 -12.64
CA LYS A 117 7.00 -7.71 -12.39
C LYS A 117 5.65 -7.92 -11.71
N TRP A 118 5.07 -6.84 -11.21
CA TRP A 118 3.80 -6.90 -10.48
C TRP A 118 3.04 -5.58 -10.46
N ALA A 119 1.73 -5.68 -10.27
CA ALA A 119 0.83 -4.55 -10.05
C ALA A 119 -0.09 -4.80 -8.85
N PHE A 120 -0.28 -3.78 -8.02
CA PHE A 120 -1.19 -3.77 -6.89
C PHE A 120 -2.22 -2.65 -7.13
N TYR A 121 -3.47 -3.03 -7.40
CA TYR A 121 -4.50 -2.11 -7.87
C TYR A 121 -5.89 -2.39 -7.31
N LEU A 122 -6.82 -1.48 -7.60
CA LEU A 122 -8.26 -1.64 -7.36
C LEU A 122 -8.94 -2.02 -8.67
N GLU A 123 -9.67 -3.13 -8.67
CA GLU A 123 -10.38 -3.66 -9.84
C GLU A 123 -11.61 -2.81 -10.18
N GLY A 124 -11.75 -2.45 -11.44
CA GLY A 124 -12.83 -1.60 -11.92
C GLY A 124 -14.17 -2.33 -12.04
N ALA A 125 -14.16 -3.49 -12.70
CA ALA A 125 -15.38 -4.23 -13.00
C ALA A 125 -16.06 -4.81 -11.75
N SER A 126 -15.28 -5.04 -10.69
CA SER A 126 -15.75 -5.58 -9.41
C SER A 126 -15.95 -4.51 -8.33
N GLY A 127 -15.93 -3.22 -8.70
CA GLY A 127 -16.34 -2.13 -7.80
C GLY A 127 -15.31 -1.72 -6.76
N GLY A 128 -14.02 -1.89 -7.03
CA GLY A 128 -12.92 -1.44 -6.15
C GLY A 128 -12.25 -2.55 -5.35
N MET A 129 -12.37 -3.81 -5.77
CA MET A 129 -11.71 -4.94 -5.10
C MET A 129 -10.20 -4.75 -5.15
N VAL A 130 -9.51 -5.00 -4.03
CA VAL A 130 -8.05 -5.08 -4.01
C VAL A 130 -7.59 -6.28 -4.83
N VAL A 131 -6.68 -6.04 -5.77
CA VAL A 131 -6.02 -7.05 -6.60
C VAL A 131 -4.51 -6.89 -6.55
N PHE A 132 -3.81 -8.01 -6.49
CA PHE A 132 -2.38 -8.11 -6.77
C PHE A 132 -2.18 -9.06 -7.94
N GLU A 133 -1.46 -8.62 -8.95
CA GLU A 133 -1.20 -9.40 -10.16
C GLU A 133 0.31 -9.50 -10.39
N ASN A 134 0.76 -10.70 -10.75
CA ASN A 134 2.15 -11.02 -11.10
C ASN A 134 2.21 -11.77 -12.44
N GLU A 135 3.35 -12.38 -12.78
CA GLU A 135 3.55 -13.14 -14.03
C GLU A 135 2.52 -14.25 -14.26
N THR A 136 2.17 -15.00 -13.21
CA THR A 136 1.44 -16.25 -13.36
C THR A 136 0.04 -16.24 -12.78
N THR A 137 -0.24 -15.31 -11.85
CA THR A 137 -1.36 -15.39 -10.93
C THR A 137 -1.93 -14.01 -10.62
N THR A 138 -3.26 -13.91 -10.65
CA THR A 138 -4.02 -12.76 -10.18
C THR A 138 -4.69 -13.13 -8.84
N PHE A 139 -4.43 -12.35 -7.80
CA PHE A 139 -5.00 -12.51 -6.46
C PHE A 139 -6.04 -11.43 -6.24
N THR A 140 -7.27 -11.80 -5.91
CA THR A 140 -8.36 -10.83 -5.69
C THR A 140 -8.93 -11.00 -4.29
N SER A 141 -9.12 -9.87 -3.61
CA SER A 141 -9.81 -9.77 -2.30
C SER A 141 -11.31 -10.11 -2.40
N THR A 142 -12.04 -9.95 -1.29
CA THR A 142 -13.52 -10.07 -1.21
C THR A 142 -14.22 -8.76 -0.81
N THR A 143 -13.51 -7.83 -0.20
CA THR A 143 -14.00 -6.54 0.27
C THR A 143 -13.60 -5.43 -0.72
N PRO A 144 -14.56 -4.71 -1.31
CA PRO A 144 -14.26 -3.56 -2.15
C PRO A 144 -13.83 -2.36 -1.31
N ILE A 145 -12.95 -1.55 -1.87
CA ILE A 145 -12.57 -0.23 -1.36
C ILE A 145 -13.53 0.81 -1.94
N ASP A 146 -13.97 1.74 -1.09
CA ASP A 146 -14.81 2.86 -1.49
C ASP A 146 -14.36 4.17 -0.82
N ASN A 147 -15.12 5.24 -1.03
CA ASN A 147 -14.86 6.57 -0.48
C ASN A 147 -15.65 6.84 0.83
N THR A 148 -16.09 5.80 1.53
CA THR A 148 -16.81 5.92 2.80
C THR A 148 -15.88 5.81 4.02
N GLY A 149 -14.63 5.41 3.81
CA GLY A 149 -13.63 5.31 4.86
C GLY A 149 -12.23 4.99 4.36
N ARG A 150 -11.29 4.88 5.31
CA ARG A 150 -9.91 4.49 5.04
C ARG A 150 -9.74 2.99 5.21
N TYR A 151 -9.02 2.38 4.29
CA TYR A 151 -8.76 0.96 4.26
C TYR A 151 -7.26 0.68 4.29
N LEU A 152 -6.86 -0.37 4.99
CA LEU A 152 -5.52 -0.95 4.91
C LEU A 152 -5.53 -2.13 3.94
N CYS A 153 -4.95 -1.93 2.76
CA CYS A 153 -4.79 -2.96 1.75
C CYS A 153 -3.37 -3.53 1.87
N SER A 154 -3.23 -4.85 2.03
CA SER A 154 -1.91 -5.48 2.23
C SER A 154 -1.72 -6.69 1.33
N VAL A 155 -0.50 -6.83 0.81
CA VAL A 155 0.00 -8.02 0.13
C VAL A 155 1.19 -8.55 0.92
N ILE A 156 1.16 -9.82 1.28
CA ILE A 156 2.23 -10.45 2.06
C ILE A 156 2.56 -11.79 1.46
N ARG A 157 3.80 -11.94 0.99
CA ARG A 157 4.37 -13.24 0.63
C ARG A 157 5.24 -13.76 1.77
N LYS A 158 4.94 -14.98 2.22
CA LYS A 158 5.70 -15.70 3.24
C LYS A 158 5.77 -17.17 2.88
N ASP A 159 6.97 -17.74 2.90
CA ASP A 159 7.19 -19.18 2.67
C ASP A 159 6.53 -19.67 1.37
N SER A 160 6.67 -18.90 0.28
CA SER A 160 6.04 -19.14 -1.03
C SER A 160 4.50 -19.17 -1.03
N VAL A 161 3.87 -18.48 -0.09
CA VAL A 161 2.42 -18.24 -0.09
C VAL A 161 2.16 -16.74 -0.09
N LEU A 162 1.46 -16.25 -1.10
CA LEU A 162 1.03 -14.85 -1.18
C LEU A 162 -0.39 -14.71 -0.66
N ASN A 163 -0.58 -13.70 0.19
CA ASN A 163 -1.83 -13.40 0.87
C ASN A 163 -2.25 -11.95 0.61
N ILE A 164 -3.55 -11.73 0.39
CA ILE A 164 -4.16 -10.40 0.41
C ILE A 164 -4.94 -10.21 1.70
N TYR A 165 -4.76 -9.05 2.33
CA TYR A 165 -5.54 -8.61 3.47
C TYR A 165 -6.20 -7.26 3.20
N VAL A 166 -7.44 -7.10 3.69
CA VAL A 166 -8.12 -5.81 3.78
C VAL A 166 -8.48 -5.57 5.25
N ASN A 167 -8.04 -4.45 5.82
CA ASN A 167 -8.20 -4.13 7.25
C ASN A 167 -7.75 -5.28 8.17
N ALA A 168 -6.55 -5.83 7.89
CA ALA A 168 -5.93 -6.96 8.59
C ALA A 168 -6.70 -8.30 8.52
N ARG A 169 -7.82 -8.37 7.78
CA ARG A 169 -8.54 -9.62 7.52
C ARG A 169 -7.98 -10.29 6.27
N LEU A 170 -7.62 -11.58 6.36
CA LEU A 170 -7.22 -12.39 5.19
C LEU A 170 -8.40 -12.56 4.23
N GLU A 171 -8.17 -12.30 2.94
CA GLU A 171 -9.20 -12.36 1.90
C GLU A 171 -8.83 -13.20 0.69
N SER A 172 -7.53 -13.38 0.42
CA SER A 172 -7.02 -14.26 -0.63
C SER A 172 -5.71 -14.90 -0.20
N SER A 173 -5.48 -16.14 -0.61
CA SER A 173 -4.27 -16.91 -0.30
C SER A 173 -4.05 -17.97 -1.37
N ALA A 174 -2.88 -17.96 -2.01
CA ALA A 174 -2.46 -19.04 -2.89
C ALA A 174 -0.94 -19.23 -2.86
N ALA A 175 -0.49 -20.37 -3.36
CA ALA A 175 0.94 -20.61 -3.57
C ALA A 175 1.47 -19.60 -4.60
N ASP A 176 2.65 -19.07 -4.32
CA ASP A 176 3.36 -18.15 -5.18
C ASP A 176 4.85 -18.47 -5.12
N ILE A 177 5.39 -18.93 -6.24
CA ILE A 177 6.80 -19.26 -6.41
C ILE A 177 7.50 -18.33 -7.38
N ASP A 178 6.82 -17.27 -7.83
CA ASP A 178 7.35 -16.36 -8.85
C ASP A 178 8.56 -15.60 -8.34
N ASP A 179 9.35 -15.09 -9.28
CA ASP A 179 10.49 -14.24 -9.03
C ASP A 179 10.07 -12.78 -9.20
N TYR A 180 10.39 -11.92 -8.24
CA TYR A 180 10.08 -10.48 -8.29
C TYR A 180 11.39 -9.68 -8.37
N SER A 181 12.27 -10.05 -9.29
CA SER A 181 13.59 -9.42 -9.48
C SER A 181 13.57 -8.19 -10.38
N GLY A 182 12.42 -7.81 -10.93
CA GLY A 182 12.27 -6.76 -11.93
C GLY A 182 13.05 -5.50 -11.59
N ALA A 183 13.65 -4.87 -12.59
CA ALA A 183 14.56 -3.73 -12.42
C ALA A 183 13.94 -2.38 -12.83
N ASP A 184 12.62 -2.34 -13.01
CA ASP A 184 11.87 -1.15 -13.39
C ASP A 184 11.69 -0.20 -12.20
N ASP A 185 11.34 1.03 -12.48
CA ASP A 185 10.98 1.96 -11.41
C ASP A 185 9.71 1.48 -10.69
N LEU A 186 9.61 1.80 -9.40
CA LEU A 186 8.39 1.57 -8.64
C LEU A 186 7.48 2.78 -8.85
N LEU A 187 6.24 2.54 -9.22
CA LEU A 187 5.24 3.57 -9.48
C LEU A 187 4.18 3.53 -8.36
N ILE A 188 3.81 4.69 -7.85
CA ILE A 188 2.71 4.84 -6.90
C ILE A 188 1.65 5.70 -7.58
N GLY A 189 0.44 5.17 -7.67
CA GLY A 189 -0.68 5.84 -8.34
C GLY A 189 -0.78 5.62 -9.85
N SER A 190 0.13 4.87 -10.47
CA SER A 190 0.08 4.55 -11.91
C SER A 190 0.76 3.22 -12.22
N GLN A 191 0.52 2.70 -13.43
CA GLN A 191 1.39 1.71 -14.09
C GLN A 191 2.21 2.36 -15.19
N ALA A 192 3.13 1.59 -15.78
CA ALA A 192 4.05 2.05 -16.81
C ALA A 192 3.38 2.74 -18.01
N GLY A 193 3.89 3.94 -18.29
CA GLY A 193 3.38 4.83 -19.32
C GLY A 193 2.08 5.53 -18.91
N ASP A 194 1.92 5.80 -17.61
CA ASP A 194 0.89 6.64 -17.00
C ASP A 194 -0.53 6.19 -17.32
N VAL A 195 -0.76 4.88 -17.15
CA VAL A 195 -2.08 4.25 -17.32
C VAL A 195 -2.66 3.84 -15.98
N GLU A 196 -3.99 3.62 -15.97
CA GLU A 196 -4.73 3.12 -14.80
C GLU A 196 -4.54 3.98 -13.55
N LEU A 197 -4.44 5.29 -13.80
CA LEU A 197 -4.11 6.30 -12.80
C LEU A 197 -5.07 6.27 -11.62
N PHE A 198 -4.53 6.33 -10.42
CA PHE A 198 -5.29 6.31 -9.19
C PHE A 198 -6.20 7.53 -9.06
N ILE A 199 -7.34 7.34 -8.38
CA ILE A 199 -8.22 8.44 -7.97
C ILE A 199 -8.48 8.29 -6.48
N GLY A 200 -8.21 9.33 -5.71
CA GLY A 200 -8.48 9.37 -4.27
C GLY A 200 -7.26 9.72 -3.44
N PHE A 201 -7.19 9.16 -2.23
CA PHE A 201 -6.14 9.44 -1.27
C PHE A 201 -5.28 8.21 -1.01
N LEU A 202 -3.98 8.38 -1.15
CA LEU A 202 -2.98 7.50 -0.54
C LEU A 202 -2.47 8.19 0.71
N TYR A 203 -2.58 7.52 1.85
CA TYR A 203 -2.18 8.07 3.14
C TYR A 203 -0.74 7.66 3.47
N GLN A 204 -0.46 6.37 3.35
CA GLN A 204 0.82 5.78 3.70
C GLN A 204 1.09 4.56 2.82
N VAL A 205 2.35 4.38 2.43
CA VAL A 205 2.84 3.22 1.70
C VAL A 205 4.05 2.66 2.45
N TYR A 206 4.01 1.36 2.75
CA TYR A 206 5.12 0.62 3.35
C TYR A 206 5.50 -0.54 2.43
N ILE A 207 6.80 -0.73 2.22
CA ILE A 207 7.34 -1.89 1.49
C ILE A 207 8.44 -2.52 2.32
N TYR A 208 8.41 -3.84 2.44
CA TYR A 208 9.38 -4.65 3.16
C TYR A 208 9.97 -5.72 2.23
N LYS A 209 11.30 -5.80 2.15
CA LYS A 209 12.02 -6.91 1.51
C LYS A 209 12.54 -7.85 2.59
N LYS A 210 11.58 -8.61 3.13
CA LYS A 210 11.59 -9.72 4.11
C LYS A 210 10.28 -9.62 4.89
N THR A 211 9.60 -10.74 5.09
CA THR A 211 8.36 -10.74 5.87
C THR A 211 8.64 -10.59 7.36
N PHE A 212 7.80 -9.81 8.03
CA PHE A 212 7.67 -9.85 9.48
C PHE A 212 7.07 -11.18 9.94
N LEU A 213 7.69 -11.80 10.95
CA LEU A 213 7.03 -12.84 11.71
C LEU A 213 5.87 -12.17 12.51
N ASN A 214 4.68 -12.15 11.92
CA ASN A 214 3.35 -11.96 12.55
C ASN A 214 2.84 -10.51 12.73
N PHE A 215 1.82 -10.16 11.95
CA PHE A 215 0.90 -9.05 12.29
C PHE A 215 -0.03 -9.39 13.47
N GLN A 216 -0.09 -10.64 13.95
CA GLN A 216 -0.76 -10.93 15.23
C GLN A 216 -0.04 -10.29 16.43
N ASP A 217 1.26 -10.01 16.34
CA ASP A 217 1.98 -9.26 17.37
C ASP A 217 1.80 -7.73 17.21
N ALA A 218 1.38 -7.26 16.02
CA ALA A 218 0.99 -5.87 15.78
C ALA A 218 -0.42 -5.53 16.30
N GLU A 219 -1.24 -6.53 16.65
CA GLU A 219 -2.56 -6.30 17.28
C GLU A 219 -2.44 -5.76 18.72
N GLN A 220 -1.33 -6.00 19.43
CA GLN A 220 -1.15 -5.48 20.80
C GLN A 220 -0.66 -4.03 20.84
N ASP A 221 0.07 -3.59 19.82
CA ASP A 221 0.63 -2.22 19.75
C ASP A 221 -0.27 -1.22 18.99
N MET A 222 -1.32 -1.69 18.30
CA MET A 222 -2.29 -0.82 17.59
C MET A 222 -3.68 -0.72 18.23
N ASN A 223 -3.88 -1.36 19.39
CA ASN A 223 -5.01 -1.03 20.26
C ASN A 223 -4.70 0.18 21.11
#